data_AF-A0A645HM32-F1
#
_entry.id   AF-A0A645HM32-F1
#
_cell.length_a   1.000
_cell.length_b   1.000
_cell.length_c   1.000
_cell.angle_alpha   90.00
_cell.angle_beta   90.00
_cell.angle_gamma   90.00
#
_symmetry.space_group_name_H-M   'P 1'
#
loop_
_entity.id
_entity.type
_entity.pdbx_description
1 polymer ?
#
loop_
_entity_poly.entity_id
_entity_poly.type
_entity_poly.pdbx_seq_one_letter_code
_entity_poly.pdbx_strand_id
1 'polypeptide(L)'
;MFDRAAQPYIEIYDSITDEYLGRAVFRITRETENVILNYVHNEKHPKRIILQDVYFYPASPDFTAPLPFQKHSYKGFFNVMIRDKYFQLWTPVEIRSRFNIMERTRPAKGQYYFPSVEFSDIGIEGMRVLTENAHNLNK
;
A
#
# COMPACT_ATOMS: atom_id res chain seq x y z
N MET A 1 -13.24 -7.58 -16.07
CA MET A 1 -12.41 -6.34 -16.07
C MET A 1 -12.78 -5.59 -14.82
N PHE A 2 -11.79 -5.20 -14.01
CA PHE A 2 -12.07 -4.50 -12.76
C PHE A 2 -12.40 -3.02 -12.99
N ASP A 3 -13.35 -2.46 -12.25
CA ASP A 3 -13.79 -1.07 -12.44
C ASP A 3 -13.76 -0.20 -11.19
N ARG A 4 -13.52 -0.79 -10.01
CA ARG A 4 -13.39 -0.08 -8.73
C ARG A 4 -12.34 -0.73 -7.85
N ALA A 5 -11.75 0.09 -6.99
CA ALA A 5 -10.91 -0.36 -5.89
C ALA A 5 -11.38 0.28 -4.57
N ALA A 6 -11.22 -0.44 -3.46
CA ALA A 6 -11.65 0.04 -2.15
C ALA A 6 -10.78 -0.49 -1.03
N GLN A 7 -10.83 0.23 0.10
CA GLN A 7 -10.19 -0.12 1.37
C GLN A 7 -8.70 -0.49 1.25
N PRO A 8 -7.87 0.30 0.53
CA PRO A 8 -6.48 -0.03 0.40
C PRO A 8 -5.74 0.19 1.72
N TYR A 9 -4.81 -0.71 2.02
CA TYR A 9 -3.75 -0.49 3.00
C TYR A 9 -2.44 -1.09 2.50
N ILE A 10 -1.33 -0.61 3.03
CA ILE A 10 0.00 -1.12 2.68
C ILE A 10 0.66 -1.63 3.95
N GLU A 11 1.05 -2.89 3.96
CA GLU A 11 1.96 -3.41 4.97
C GLU A 11 3.38 -3.08 4.53
N ILE A 12 4.16 -2.48 5.43
CA ILE A 12 5.51 -1.98 5.13
C ILE A 12 6.52 -2.79 5.92
N TYR A 13 7.57 -3.19 5.22
CA TYR A 13 8.68 -3.98 5.74
C TYR A 13 9.99 -3.26 5.42
N ASP A 14 10.96 -3.37 6.32
CA ASP A 14 12.32 -2.93 6.06
C ASP A 14 12.91 -3.70 4.87
N SER A 15 13.54 -3.00 3.93
CA SER A 15 14.02 -3.64 2.70
C SER A 15 15.31 -4.46 2.88
N ILE A 16 16.00 -4.30 4.01
CA ILE A 16 17.26 -4.98 4.35
C ILE A 16 16.98 -6.14 5.30
N THR A 17 16.22 -5.92 6.38
CA THR A 17 15.96 -6.93 7.42
C THR A 17 14.71 -7.77 7.16
N ASP A 18 13.84 -7.35 6.24
CA ASP A 18 12.50 -7.94 5.99
C ASP A 18 11.59 -7.90 7.25
N GLU A 19 11.94 -7.07 8.25
CA GLU A 19 11.14 -6.91 9.46
C GLU A 19 9.90 -6.06 9.19
N TYR A 20 8.77 -6.47 9.76
CA TYR A 20 7.52 -5.73 9.66
C TYR A 20 7.62 -4.42 10.45
N LEU A 21 7.38 -3.30 9.76
CA LEU A 21 7.44 -1.96 10.35
C LEU A 21 6.05 -1.45 10.74
N GLY A 22 5.01 -1.87 10.02
CA GLY A 22 3.65 -1.44 10.30
C GLY A 22 2.76 -1.36 9.08
N ARG A 23 1.65 -0.66 9.23
CA ARG A 23 0.60 -0.55 8.20
C ARG A 23 0.27 0.90 7.90
N ALA A 24 0.40 1.30 6.63
CA ALA A 24 -0.12 2.56 6.12
C ALA A 24 -1.58 2.39 5.69
N VAL A 25 -2.48 3.13 6.34
CA VAL A 25 -3.91 3.23 6.02
C VAL A 25 -4.16 4.62 5.46
N PHE A 26 -4.87 4.71 4.34
CA PHE A 26 -5.12 5.99 3.67
C PHE A 26 -6.47 5.97 2.96
N ARG A 27 -7.04 7.15 2.73
CA ARG A 27 -8.25 7.28 1.93
C ARG A 27 -7.91 7.07 0.45
N ILE A 28 -8.66 6.22 -0.22
CA ILE A 28 -8.51 6.08 -1.67
C ILE A 28 -8.96 7.37 -2.37
N THR A 29 -8.07 7.96 -3.15
CA THR A 29 -8.39 9.07 -4.06
C THR A 29 -8.66 8.53 -5.45
N ARG A 30 -9.28 9.32 -6.33
CA ARG A 30 -9.46 8.93 -7.74
C ARG A 30 -8.13 8.62 -8.43
N GLU A 31 -7.08 9.37 -8.11
CA GLU A 31 -5.73 9.12 -8.63
C GLU A 31 -5.22 7.76 -8.16
N THR A 32 -5.28 7.49 -6.86
CA THR A 32 -4.83 6.22 -6.28
C THR A 32 -5.64 5.02 -6.79
N GLU A 33 -6.97 5.17 -6.94
CA GLU A 33 -7.84 4.14 -7.51
C GLU A 33 -7.45 3.80 -8.95
N ASN A 34 -7.28 4.82 -9.80
CA ASN A 34 -6.85 4.62 -11.19
C ASN A 34 -5.50 3.90 -11.27
N VAL A 35 -4.57 4.27 -10.40
CA VAL A 35 -3.26 3.61 -10.31
C VAL A 35 -3.41 2.14 -9.95
N ILE A 36 -4.21 1.81 -8.94
CA ILE A 36 -4.47 0.42 -8.54
C ILE A 36 -5.14 -0.37 -9.67
N LEU A 37 -6.14 0.21 -10.34
CA LEU A 37 -6.83 -0.47 -11.45
C LEU A 37 -5.88 -0.71 -12.63
N ASN A 38 -5.07 0.28 -13.00
CA ASN A 38 -4.05 0.14 -14.04
C ASN A 38 -3.02 -0.94 -13.69
N TYR A 39 -2.67 -1.09 -12.40
CA TYR A 39 -1.80 -2.16 -11.93
C TYR A 39 -2.43 -3.53 -12.16
N VAL A 40 -3.67 -3.70 -11.72
CA VAL A 40 -4.37 -4.99 -11.80
C VAL A 40 -4.67 -5.38 -13.25
N HIS A 41 -4.84 -4.40 -14.15
CA HIS A 41 -5.03 -4.63 -15.59
C HIS A 41 -3.72 -4.83 -16.37
N ASN A 42 -2.55 -4.77 -15.72
CA ASN A 42 -1.23 -4.88 -16.35
C ASN A 42 -0.94 -3.85 -17.46
N GLU A 43 -1.50 -2.65 -17.36
CA GLU A 43 -1.39 -1.67 -18.45
C GLU A 43 -0.15 -0.78 -18.32
N LYS A 44 -0.02 -0.05 -17.20
CA LYS A 44 1.10 0.86 -16.92
C LYS A 44 1.35 1.00 -15.42
N HIS A 45 2.62 1.03 -15.04
CA HIS A 45 3.06 1.23 -13.67
C HIS A 45 3.50 2.68 -13.45
N PRO A 46 2.83 3.46 -12.59
CA PRO A 46 3.34 4.77 -12.23
C PRO A 46 4.66 4.62 -11.46
N LYS A 47 5.64 5.45 -11.84
CA LYS A 47 6.92 5.56 -11.12
C LYS A 47 6.79 6.26 -9.78
N ARG A 48 5.65 6.93 -9.54
CA ARG A 48 5.38 7.74 -8.35
C ARG A 48 3.90 7.74 -8.02
N ILE A 49 3.58 7.67 -6.72
CA ILE A 49 2.23 7.85 -6.17
C ILE A 49 2.33 8.80 -4.99
N ILE A 50 1.38 9.71 -4.86
CA ILE A 50 1.23 10.54 -3.66
C ILE A 50 0.01 10.02 -2.90
N LEU A 51 0.24 9.64 -1.64
CA LEU A 51 -0.82 9.31 -0.71
C LEU A 51 -1.09 10.51 0.19
N GLN A 52 -2.35 10.72 0.52
CA GLN A 52 -2.83 11.79 1.40
C GLN A 52 -3.44 11.19 2.65
N ASP A 53 -3.37 11.95 3.75
CA ASP A 53 -3.98 11.60 5.04
C ASP A 53 -3.63 10.18 5.50
N VAL A 54 -2.33 9.85 5.46
CA VAL A 54 -1.83 8.50 5.78
C VAL A 54 -1.70 8.36 7.29
N TYR A 55 -2.32 7.31 7.83
CA TYR A 55 -2.13 6.86 9.20
C TYR A 55 -1.27 5.60 9.19
N PHE A 56 -0.16 5.62 9.91
CA PHE A 56 0.74 4.48 10.05
C PHE A 56 0.44 3.74 11.36
N TYR A 57 -0.53 2.81 11.30
CA TYR A 57 -0.99 2.04 12.44
C TYR A 57 -1.60 0.68 12.03
N PRO A 58 -1.30 -0.41 12.76
CA PRO A 58 -0.34 -0.50 13.86
C PRO A 58 1.10 -0.30 13.36
N ALA A 59 1.95 0.21 14.25
CA ALA A 59 3.38 0.39 13.99
C ALA A 59 4.17 -0.55 14.90
N SER A 60 5.28 -1.08 14.39
CA SER A 60 6.26 -1.83 15.18
C SER A 60 6.89 -0.95 16.26
N PRO A 61 7.30 -1.51 17.42
CA PRO A 61 8.12 -0.78 18.40
C PRO A 61 9.39 -0.17 17.80
N ASP A 62 9.95 -0.81 16.76
CA ASP A 62 11.19 -0.38 16.11
C ASP A 62 10.94 0.64 14.97
N PHE A 63 9.68 1.01 14.74
CA PHE A 63 9.35 1.99 13.71
C PHE A 63 9.89 3.37 14.09
N THR A 64 10.83 3.86 13.28
CA THR A 64 11.25 5.25 13.29
C THR A 64 10.59 5.97 12.12
N ALA A 65 9.86 7.05 12.41
CA ALA A 65 9.25 7.85 11.36
C ALA A 65 10.32 8.37 10.38
N PRO A 66 10.09 8.26 9.05
CA PRO A 66 11.05 8.74 8.07
C PRO A 66 11.23 10.26 8.21
N LEU A 67 12.46 10.74 8.01
CA LEU A 67 12.72 12.17 8.02
C LEU A 67 12.13 12.84 6.77
N PRO A 68 11.57 14.06 6.88
CA PRO A 68 11.08 14.81 5.74
C PRO A 68 12.17 14.96 4.67
N PHE A 69 11.79 14.79 3.41
CA PHE A 69 12.69 14.92 2.25
C PHE A 69 13.84 13.90 2.18
N GLN A 70 13.83 12.86 3.00
CA GLN A 70 14.73 11.72 2.87
C GLN A 70 13.98 10.53 2.29
N LYS A 71 14.58 9.91 1.28
CA LYS A 71 14.06 8.68 0.65
C LYS A 71 14.63 7.48 1.38
N HIS A 72 13.74 6.59 1.79
CA HIS A 72 14.10 5.30 2.38
C HIS A 72 13.45 4.18 1.57
N SER A 73 14.21 3.13 1.30
CA SER A 73 13.76 1.96 0.53
C SER A 73 13.00 0.99 1.42
N TYR A 74 11.82 0.57 0.96
CA TYR A 74 10.96 -0.38 1.65
C TYR A 74 10.45 -1.45 0.69
N LYS A 75 10.03 -2.56 1.29
CA LYS A 75 9.16 -3.53 0.67
C LYS A 75 7.75 -3.31 1.19
N GLY A 76 6.75 -3.47 0.35
CA GLY A 76 5.38 -3.38 0.82
C GLY A 76 4.39 -4.21 0.06
N PHE A 77 3.34 -4.57 0.78
CA PHE A 77 2.23 -5.37 0.30
C PHE A 77 0.98 -4.49 0.27
N PHE A 78 0.61 -4.06 -0.92
CA PHE A 78 -0.60 -3.30 -1.17
C PHE A 78 -1.78 -4.26 -1.16
N ASN A 79 -2.58 -4.19 -0.12
CA ASN A 79 -3.79 -4.99 0.05
C ASN A 79 -4.98 -4.11 -0.35
N VAL A 80 -5.82 -4.62 -1.25
CA VAL A 80 -6.94 -3.85 -1.79
C VAL A 80 -8.08 -4.77 -2.23
N MET A 81 -9.32 -4.29 -2.07
CA MET A 81 -10.50 -4.93 -2.65
C MET A 81 -10.71 -4.36 -4.06
N ILE A 82 -10.77 -5.22 -5.07
CA ILE A 82 -11.09 -4.84 -6.46
C ILE A 82 -12.44 -5.40 -6.88
N ARG A 83 -13.24 -4.62 -7.60
CA ARG A 83 -14.57 -5.03 -8.06
C ARG A 83 -14.56 -5.42 -9.53
N ASP A 84 -15.07 -6.59 -9.87
CA ASP A 84 -15.33 -6.94 -11.27
C ASP A 84 -16.56 -6.20 -11.80
N LYS A 85 -16.41 -5.57 -12.98
CA LYS A 85 -17.46 -4.77 -13.62
C LYS A 85 -18.71 -5.58 -13.99
N TYR A 86 -18.54 -6.84 -14.39
CA TYR A 86 -19.63 -7.65 -14.92
C TYR A 86 -20.40 -8.35 -13.79
N PHE A 87 -19.67 -8.95 -12.84
CA PHE A 87 -20.27 -9.71 -11.75
C PHE A 87 -20.51 -8.89 -10.48
N GLN A 88 -19.96 -7.67 -10.40
CA GLN A 88 -20.01 -6.80 -9.22
C GLN A 88 -19.41 -7.44 -7.96
N LEU A 89 -18.61 -8.49 -8.12
CA LEU A 89 -17.94 -9.21 -7.04
C LEU A 89 -16.67 -8.45 -6.61
N TRP A 90 -16.51 -8.30 -5.31
CA TRP A 90 -15.30 -7.76 -4.69
C TRP A 90 -14.33 -8.88 -4.37
N THR A 91 -13.10 -8.75 -4.86
CA THR A 91 -12.03 -9.73 -4.70
C THR A 91 -10.85 -9.06 -3.98
N PRO A 92 -10.35 -9.63 -2.88
CA PRO A 92 -9.14 -9.13 -2.25
C PRO A 92 -7.90 -9.51 -3.06
N VAL A 93 -7.01 -8.54 -3.25
CA VAL A 93 -5.75 -8.70 -3.97
C VAL A 93 -4.61 -8.12 -3.15
N GLU A 94 -3.49 -8.84 -3.15
CA GLU A 94 -2.20 -8.37 -2.64
C GLU A 94 -1.27 -8.11 -3.82
N ILE A 95 -0.72 -6.89 -3.89
CA ILE A 95 0.33 -6.51 -4.84
C ILE A 95 1.63 -6.33 -4.04
N ARG A 96 2.66 -7.08 -4.40
CA ARG A 96 3.98 -7.01 -3.77
C ARG A 96 4.86 -6.06 -4.54
N SER A 97 5.50 -5.15 -3.83
CA SER A 97 6.35 -4.13 -4.45
C SER A 97 7.51 -3.71 -3.56
N ARG A 98 8.50 -3.10 -4.22
CA ARG A 98 9.53 -2.28 -3.60
C ARG A 98 9.34 -0.84 -4.01
N PHE A 99 9.64 0.08 -3.10
CA PHE A 99 9.48 1.50 -3.36
C PHE A 99 10.29 2.32 -2.36
N ASN A 100 10.55 3.57 -2.73
CA ASN A 100 11.09 4.58 -1.85
C ASN A 100 9.95 5.39 -1.24
N ILE A 101 9.96 5.57 0.08
CA ILE A 101 9.06 6.50 0.79
C ILE A 101 9.80 7.78 1.13
N MET A 102 9.11 8.91 0.94
CA MET A 102 9.53 10.22 1.41
C MET A 102 8.34 10.97 2.00
N GLU A 103 8.47 11.46 3.23
CA GLU A 103 7.50 12.41 3.77
C GLU A 103 7.69 13.76 3.07
N ARG A 104 6.60 14.35 2.56
CA ARG A 104 6.64 15.63 1.82
C ARG A 104 6.43 16.86 2.71
N THR A 105 6.02 16.65 3.95
CA THR A 105 5.69 17.67 4.93
C THR A 105 6.40 17.36 6.24
N ARG A 106 6.29 18.22 7.26
CA ARG A 106 6.61 17.82 8.63
C ARG A 106 5.36 17.18 9.26
N PRO A 107 5.48 16.21 10.17
CA PRO A 107 4.32 15.60 10.83
C PRO A 107 3.54 16.67 11.58
N ALA A 108 2.30 16.93 11.16
CA ALA A 108 1.48 17.98 11.74
C ALA A 108 0.86 17.56 13.08
N LYS A 109 0.72 16.25 13.34
CA LYS A 109 0.03 15.67 14.52
C LYS A 109 0.54 14.26 14.83
N GLY A 110 1.37 14.12 15.88
CA GLY A 110 1.83 12.79 16.35
C GLY A 110 2.73 12.05 15.36
N GLN A 111 3.43 11.02 15.84
CA GLN A 111 4.46 10.31 15.08
C GLN A 111 3.94 9.34 14.00
N TYR A 112 2.62 9.21 13.85
CA TYR A 112 1.98 8.20 13.00
C TYR A 112 1.02 8.77 11.94
N TYR A 113 0.83 10.09 11.88
CA TYR A 113 -0.01 10.73 10.86
C TYR A 113 0.83 11.57 9.92
N PHE A 114 0.69 11.29 8.63
CA PHE A 114 1.43 11.92 7.55
C PHE A 114 0.45 12.57 6.56
N PRO A 115 0.40 13.91 6.48
CA PRO A 115 -0.51 14.62 5.57
C PRO A 115 -0.28 14.26 4.10
N SER A 116 0.98 14.05 3.71
CA SER A 116 1.33 13.60 2.38
C SER A 116 2.61 12.77 2.38
N VAL A 117 2.52 11.60 1.77
CA VAL A 117 3.64 10.66 1.60
C VAL A 117 3.83 10.39 0.12
N GLU A 118 5.07 10.48 -0.34
CA GLU A 118 5.45 10.08 -1.68
C GLU A 118 6.00 8.66 -1.69
N PHE A 119 5.46 7.85 -2.59
CA PHE A 119 6.02 6.57 -2.99
C PHE A 119 6.66 6.79 -4.35
N SER A 120 7.94 6.43 -4.51
CA SER A 120 8.69 6.58 -5.76
C SER A 120 9.51 5.33 -6.06
N ASP A 121 10.04 5.21 -7.29
CA ASP A 121 10.84 4.06 -7.74
C ASP A 121 10.11 2.72 -7.50
N ILE A 122 8.81 2.73 -7.76
CA ILE A 122 7.93 1.60 -7.49
C ILE A 122 8.23 0.46 -8.48
N GLY A 123 8.81 -0.62 -7.96
CA GLY A 123 9.01 -1.88 -8.67
C GLY A 123 8.01 -2.93 -8.20
N ILE A 124 7.27 -3.54 -9.11
CA ILE A 124 6.33 -4.62 -8.78
C ILE A 124 7.06 -5.96 -8.87
N GLU A 125 6.88 -6.76 -7.83
CA GLU A 125 7.43 -8.11 -7.76
C GLU A 125 6.39 -9.17 -8.12
N GLY A 126 5.11 -8.91 -7.86
CA GLY A 126 4.03 -9.82 -8.23
C GLY A 126 2.66 -9.40 -7.67
N MET A 127 1.64 -10.12 -8.09
CA MET A 127 0.26 -9.94 -7.63
C MET A 127 -0.35 -11.30 -7.33
N ARG A 128 -1.13 -11.40 -6.26
CA ARG A 128 -1.93 -12.59 -5.95
C ARG A 128 -3.36 -12.21 -5.56
N VAL A 129 -4.31 -13.01 -6.02
CA VAL A 129 -5.68 -12.99 -5.50
C VAL A 129 -5.68 -13.72 -4.17
N LEU A 130 -6.18 -13.06 -3.13
CA LEU A 130 -6.37 -13.70 -1.83
C LEU A 130 -7.67 -14.50 -1.91
N THR A 131 -7.55 -15.82 -1.94
CA THR A 131 -8.73 -16.68 -1.78
C THR A 131 -8.93 -16.89 -0.28
N GLU A 132 -10.14 -16.66 0.23
CA GLU A 132 -10.49 -17.17 1.55
C GLU A 132 -10.46 -18.70 1.45
N ASN A 133 -9.36 -19.34 1.89
CA ASN A 133 -9.29 -20.67 2.49
C ASN A 133 -7.85 -21.15 2.72
N ALA A 134 -7.35 -21.00 3.95
CA ALA A 134 -6.48 -21.97 4.61
C ALA A 134 -6.54 -21.80 6.14
N HIS A 135 -7.30 -22.68 6.78
CA HIS A 135 -7.38 -22.97 8.23
C HIS A 135 -8.30 -22.15 9.14
N ASN A 136 -9.62 -22.32 8.91
CA ASN A 136 -10.48 -22.88 9.95
C ASN A 136 -10.60 -24.39 9.73
N LEU A 137 -9.50 -25.12 9.93
CA LEU A 137 -9.47 -26.58 9.98
C LEU A 137 -8.19 -26.97 10.74
N ASN A 138 -8.25 -26.81 12.06
CA ASN A 138 -7.72 -27.76 13.04
C ASN A 138 -8.11 -27.30 14.44
N LYS A 139 -9.16 -27.96 14.94
CA LYS A 139 -9.49 -28.27 16.35
C LYS A 139 -9.46 -27.15 17.38
#